data_AF-A0A9J6FM18-F1
#
_entry.id   AF-A0A9J6FM18-F1
#
_cell.length_a   1.000
_cell.length_b   1.000
_cell.length_c   1.000
_cell.angle_alpha   90.00
_cell.angle_beta   90.00
_cell.angle_gamma   90.00
#
_symmetry.space_group_name_H-M   'P 1'
#
loop_
_entity.id
_entity.type
_entity.pdbx_description
1 polymer ?
#
loop_
_entity_poly.entity_id
_entity_poly.type
_entity_poly.pdbx_seq_one_letter_code
_entity_poly.pdbx_strand_id
1 'polypeptide(L)'
;MRGVGTDNASVMTGINNDVHRKVKAEALHLVLIRCVCRFLQLATSAATAQALPRNLEYLISETYNWFARSPARQIAYKKLYGLMNDGDEPLEIVQACRTRWLSLEIAVSRIVDQWTELKAHFEMARRTEKCYWAKVLYGMYENQINLGYLLFFEADSGRCSEG
;
A
#
# COMPACT_ATOMS: atom_id res chain seq x y z
N MET A 1 2.20 -32.48 -23.71
CA MET A 1 2.44 -31.93 -22.36
C MET A 1 1.21 -31.14 -21.95
N ARG A 2 0.63 -31.40 -20.77
CA ARG A 2 -0.57 -30.67 -20.29
C ARG A 2 -0.21 -29.93 -19.00
N GLY A 3 -0.59 -28.67 -18.89
CA GLY A 3 -0.30 -27.83 -17.73
C GLY A 3 -1.57 -27.27 -17.11
N VAL A 4 -1.58 -27.09 -15.79
CA VAL A 4 -2.64 -26.39 -15.05
C VAL A 4 -2.05 -25.19 -14.32
N GLY A 5 -2.53 -24.00 -14.66
CA GLY A 5 -2.22 -22.77 -13.94
C GLY A 5 -3.18 -22.60 -12.76
N THR A 6 -2.67 -22.28 -11.57
CA THR A 6 -3.52 -22.08 -10.38
C THR A 6 -3.08 -20.84 -9.60
N ASP A 7 -3.99 -20.26 -8.83
CA ASP A 7 -3.75 -19.13 -7.92
C ASP A 7 -3.00 -19.52 -6.63
N ASN A 8 -2.55 -20.77 -6.53
CA ASN A 8 -1.93 -21.39 -5.35
C ASN A 8 -2.80 -21.35 -4.09
N ALA A 9 -4.12 -21.23 -4.21
CA ALA A 9 -5.01 -21.43 -3.07
C ALA A 9 -4.79 -22.82 -2.48
N SER A 10 -4.97 -22.98 -1.17
CA SER A 10 -4.81 -24.26 -0.48
C SER A 10 -5.76 -25.33 -1.02
N VAL A 11 -6.94 -24.93 -1.51
CA VAL A 11 -7.89 -25.84 -2.19
C VAL A 11 -7.38 -26.33 -3.55
N MET A 12 -6.54 -25.54 -4.23
CA MET A 12 -6.00 -25.85 -5.56
C MET A 12 -4.68 -26.62 -5.51
N THR A 13 -3.84 -26.33 -4.51
CA THR A 13 -2.43 -26.81 -4.44
C THR A 13 -1.98 -27.27 -3.06
N GLY A 14 -2.92 -27.44 -2.12
CA GLY A 14 -2.63 -27.85 -0.75
C GLY A 14 -2.05 -29.25 -0.64
N ILE A 15 -1.73 -29.65 0.59
CA ILE A 15 -1.11 -30.95 0.88
C ILE A 15 -2.18 -32.06 0.93
N ASN A 16 -3.40 -31.70 1.33
CA ASN A 16 -4.51 -32.62 1.59
C ASN A 16 -5.68 -32.34 0.63
N ASN A 17 -5.99 -33.32 -0.22
CA ASN A 17 -7.23 -33.36 -1.01
C ASN A 17 -7.44 -32.15 -1.96
N ASP A 18 -6.36 -31.64 -2.54
CA ASP A 18 -6.39 -30.52 -3.47
C ASP A 18 -6.79 -30.93 -4.90
N VAL A 19 -7.28 -29.95 -5.66
CA VAL A 19 -7.72 -30.14 -7.05
C VAL A 19 -6.59 -30.64 -7.95
N HIS A 20 -5.38 -30.09 -7.83
CA HIS A 20 -4.24 -30.52 -8.64
C HIS A 20 -3.93 -32.02 -8.43
N ARG A 21 -3.95 -32.52 -7.19
CA ARG A 21 -3.73 -33.95 -6.90
C ARG A 21 -4.79 -34.84 -7.53
N LYS A 22 -6.06 -34.42 -7.53
CA LYS A 22 -7.15 -35.16 -8.21
C LYS A 22 -6.96 -35.19 -9.72
N VAL A 23 -6.67 -34.04 -10.33
CA VAL A 23 -6.46 -33.95 -11.79
C VAL A 23 -5.18 -34.69 -12.21
N LYS A 24 -4.13 -34.70 -11.38
CA LYS A 24 -2.89 -35.46 -11.63
C LYS A 24 -3.11 -36.98 -11.58
N ALA A 25 -4.09 -37.46 -10.81
CA ALA A 25 -4.45 -38.89 -10.81
C ALA A 25 -5.06 -39.34 -12.15
N GLU A 26 -5.77 -38.45 -12.84
CA GLU A 26 -6.36 -38.71 -14.17
C GLU A 26 -5.38 -38.39 -15.31
N ALA A 27 -4.42 -37.48 -15.08
CA ALA A 27 -3.41 -37.08 -16.05
C ALA A 27 -1.99 -37.14 -15.46
N LEU A 28 -1.33 -38.30 -15.58
CA LEU A 28 0.00 -38.57 -15.01
C LEU A 28 1.11 -37.58 -15.44
N HIS A 29 1.00 -36.98 -16.63
CA HIS A 29 1.97 -36.01 -17.15
C HIS A 29 1.52 -34.54 -16.99
N LEU A 30 0.67 -34.26 -16.00
CA LEU A 30 0.22 -32.90 -15.68
C LEU A 30 1.31 -32.10 -14.98
N VAL A 31 1.60 -30.92 -15.50
CA VAL A 31 2.52 -29.94 -14.90
C VAL A 31 1.72 -28.87 -14.16
N LEU A 32 2.04 -28.66 -12.89
CA LEU A 32 1.46 -27.57 -12.11
C LEU A 32 2.27 -26.30 -12.32
N ILE A 33 1.62 -25.26 -12.85
CA ILE A 33 2.18 -23.92 -12.95
C ILE A 33 1.56 -23.09 -11.83
N ARG A 34 2.39 -22.71 -10.87
CA ARG A 34 1.97 -21.91 -9.73
C ARG A 34 1.99 -20.42 -10.06
N CYS A 35 1.04 -19.67 -9.54
CA CYS A 35 0.99 -18.22 -9.72
C CYS A 35 2.17 -17.54 -9.00
N VAL A 36 3.03 -16.86 -9.78
CA VAL A 36 4.14 -16.05 -9.26
C VAL A 36 3.62 -14.94 -8.34
N CYS A 37 2.49 -14.32 -8.68
CA CYS A 37 1.90 -13.22 -7.91
C CYS A 37 1.57 -13.63 -6.46
N ARG A 38 1.14 -14.88 -6.24
CA ARG A 38 0.84 -15.37 -4.89
C ARG A 38 2.09 -15.62 -4.05
N PHE A 39 3.18 -16.07 -4.68
CA PHE A 39 4.47 -16.19 -3.99
C PHE A 39 5.02 -14.83 -3.60
N LEU A 40 5.02 -13.87 -4.53
CA LEU A 40 5.42 -12.49 -4.26
C LEU A 40 4.58 -11.89 -3.14
N GLN A 41 3.26 -12.04 -3.20
CA GLN A 41 2.36 -11.57 -2.15
C GLN A 41 2.76 -12.13 -0.77
N LEU A 42 3.04 -13.43 -0.65
CA LEU A 42 3.38 -14.03 0.64
C LEU A 42 4.73 -13.54 1.16
N ALA A 43 5.75 -13.47 0.29
CA ALA A 43 7.07 -12.98 0.65
C ALA A 43 7.02 -11.50 1.08
N THR A 44 6.39 -10.64 0.28
CA THR A 44 6.26 -9.22 0.58
C THR A 44 5.43 -8.99 1.84
N SER A 45 4.29 -9.67 2.00
CA SER A 45 3.49 -9.54 3.23
C SER A 45 4.27 -9.96 4.48
N ALA A 46 5.08 -11.01 4.41
CA ALA A 46 5.93 -11.42 5.53
C ALA A 46 7.03 -10.40 5.84
N ALA A 47 7.68 -9.86 4.80
CA ALA A 47 8.72 -8.85 4.94
C ALA A 47 8.16 -7.54 5.50
N THR A 48 7.05 -7.02 4.94
CA THR A 48 6.38 -5.81 5.43
C THR A 48 5.95 -5.95 6.89
N ALA A 49 5.38 -7.09 7.28
CA ALA A 49 4.95 -7.32 8.67
C ALA A 49 6.12 -7.30 9.68
N GLN A 50 7.35 -7.55 9.23
CA GLN A 50 8.55 -7.50 10.06
C GLN A 50 9.26 -6.14 9.98
N ALA A 51 9.26 -5.51 8.81
CA ALA A 51 10.07 -4.33 8.51
C ALA A 51 9.32 -3.00 8.72
N LEU A 52 8.00 -2.96 8.54
CA LEU A 52 7.22 -1.72 8.63
C LEU A 52 6.80 -1.45 10.10
N PRO A 53 7.30 -0.37 10.73
CA PRO A 53 6.88 -0.04 12.08
C PRO A 53 5.39 0.28 12.16
N ARG A 54 4.73 -0.13 13.26
CA ARG A 54 3.28 0.08 13.47
C ARG A 54 2.84 1.54 13.37
N ASN A 55 3.70 2.49 13.73
CA ASN A 55 3.40 3.91 13.56
C ASN A 55 3.30 4.30 12.08
N LEU A 56 4.08 3.71 11.17
CA LEU A 56 3.97 3.99 9.75
C LEU A 56 2.75 3.32 9.13
N GLU A 57 2.39 2.11 9.56
CA GLU A 57 1.11 1.49 9.17
C GLU A 57 -0.08 2.40 9.53
N TYR A 58 -0.04 2.99 10.73
CA TYR A 58 -1.04 3.95 11.17
C TYR A 58 -1.01 5.22 10.32
N LEU A 59 0.17 5.80 10.06
CA LEU A 59 0.31 7.00 9.23
C LEU A 59 -0.33 6.82 7.85
N ILE A 60 0.01 5.72 7.18
CA ILE A 60 -0.46 5.42 5.82
C ILE A 60 -1.99 5.22 5.83
N SER A 61 -2.48 4.36 6.73
CA SER A 61 -3.90 4.03 6.81
C SER A 61 -4.75 5.26 7.18
N GLU A 62 -4.28 6.06 8.13
CA GLU A 62 -5.04 7.20 8.63
C GLU A 62 -4.98 8.41 7.69
N THR A 63 -3.91 8.56 6.91
CA THR A 63 -3.87 9.54 5.82
C THR A 63 -4.94 9.22 4.79
N TYR A 64 -5.07 7.95 4.37
CA TYR A 64 -6.18 7.54 3.49
C TYR A 64 -7.55 7.80 4.13
N ASN A 65 -7.74 7.33 5.37
CA ASN A 65 -9.02 7.45 6.08
C ASN A 65 -9.44 8.91 6.26
N TRP A 66 -8.49 9.82 6.44
CA TRP A 66 -8.75 11.25 6.60
C TRP A 66 -9.52 11.82 5.40
N PHE A 67 -9.09 11.47 4.19
CA PHE A 67 -9.70 11.89 2.93
C PHE A 67 -10.95 11.08 2.59
N ALA A 68 -10.95 9.77 2.83
CA ALA A 68 -12.08 8.89 2.56
C ALA A 68 -13.35 9.29 3.34
N ARG A 69 -13.19 9.85 4.54
CA ARG A 69 -14.30 10.24 5.41
C ARG A 69 -14.96 11.57 5.07
N SER A 70 -14.34 12.41 4.22
CA SER A 70 -14.89 13.74 3.95
C SER A 70 -14.50 14.25 2.55
N PRO A 71 -15.46 14.34 1.62
CA PRO A 71 -15.25 15.00 0.34
C PRO A 71 -14.80 16.46 0.49
N ALA A 72 -15.26 17.16 1.53
CA ALA A 72 -14.86 18.54 1.80
C ALA A 72 -13.35 18.64 2.12
N ARG A 73 -12.79 17.65 2.81
CA ARG A 73 -11.34 17.58 3.07
C ARG A 73 -10.54 17.30 1.80
N GLN A 74 -11.07 16.50 0.88
CA GLN A 74 -10.45 16.27 -0.43
C GLN A 74 -10.42 17.56 -1.26
N ILE A 75 -11.53 18.30 -1.32
CA ILE A 75 -11.61 19.59 -2.03
C ILE A 75 -10.65 20.60 -1.42
N ALA A 76 -10.59 20.69 -0.09
CA ALA A 76 -9.67 21.58 0.60
C ALA A 76 -8.20 21.25 0.28
N TYR A 77 -7.85 19.97 0.28
CA TYR A 77 -6.51 19.50 -0.05
C TYR A 77 -6.15 19.77 -1.51
N LYS A 78 -7.03 19.47 -2.47
CA LYS A 78 -6.82 19.79 -3.89
C LYS A 78 -6.55 21.26 -4.11
N LYS A 79 -7.32 22.14 -3.45
CA LYS A 79 -7.12 23.59 -3.53
C LYS A 79 -5.75 23.99 -2.95
N LEU A 80 -5.36 23.44 -1.80
CA LEU A 80 -4.05 23.72 -1.21
C LEU A 80 -2.91 23.24 -2.12
N TYR A 81 -3.02 22.02 -2.63
CA TYR A 81 -2.03 21.41 -3.51
C TYR A 81 -1.82 22.25 -4.77
N GLY A 82 -2.90 22.64 -5.46
CA GLY A 82 -2.80 23.48 -6.64
C GLY A 82 -2.21 24.86 -6.37
N LEU A 83 -2.37 25.41 -5.15
CA LEU A 83 -1.70 26.66 -4.76
C LEU A 83 -0.19 26.48 -4.52
N MET A 84 0.25 25.28 -4.13
CA MET A 84 1.65 24.96 -3.87
C MET A 84 2.40 24.51 -5.13
N ASN A 85 1.68 23.90 -6.08
CA ASN A 85 2.24 23.25 -7.27
C ASN A 85 1.66 23.85 -8.57
N ASP A 86 1.57 25.17 -8.66
CA ASP A 86 1.24 25.92 -9.88
C ASP A 86 -0.03 25.46 -10.65
N GLY A 87 -1.03 24.97 -9.93
CA GLY A 87 -2.32 24.53 -10.47
C GLY A 87 -2.43 23.03 -10.74
N ASP A 88 -1.40 22.23 -10.44
CA ASP A 88 -1.46 20.78 -10.59
C ASP A 88 -2.47 20.11 -9.64
N GLU A 89 -2.89 18.89 -9.99
CA GLU A 89 -3.79 18.07 -9.18
C GLU A 89 -3.01 17.00 -8.40
N PRO A 90 -3.33 16.78 -7.11
CA PRO A 90 -2.71 15.72 -6.33
C PRO A 90 -3.15 14.33 -6.80
N LEU A 91 -2.24 13.36 -6.71
CA LEU A 91 -2.61 11.95 -6.85
C LEU A 91 -3.46 11.50 -5.65
N GLU A 92 -4.55 10.78 -5.90
CA GLU A 92 -5.42 10.27 -4.84
C GLU A 92 -4.66 9.32 -3.91
N ILE A 93 -4.73 9.52 -2.60
CA ILE A 93 -4.12 8.56 -1.66
C ILE A 93 -4.91 7.25 -1.73
N VAL A 94 -4.22 6.13 -1.98
CA VAL A 94 -4.85 4.80 -2.11
C VAL A 94 -4.94 4.11 -0.76
N GLN A 95 -6.00 3.33 -0.56
CA GLN A 95 -6.09 2.46 0.60
C GLN A 95 -5.02 1.37 0.54
N ALA A 96 -4.14 1.33 1.54
CA ALA A 96 -3.23 0.21 1.74
C ALA A 96 -4.01 -1.05 2.17
N CYS A 97 -4.13 -2.01 1.27
CA CYS A 97 -4.80 -3.27 1.52
C CYS A 97 -3.79 -4.35 1.93
N ARG A 98 -3.97 -4.96 3.10
CA ARG A 98 -3.10 -6.04 3.62
C ARG A 98 -2.94 -7.21 2.67
N THR A 99 -3.97 -7.53 1.89
CA THR A 99 -3.95 -8.64 0.91
C THR A 99 -3.41 -8.21 -0.46
N ARG A 100 -3.19 -6.92 -0.73
CA ARG A 100 -2.69 -6.43 -2.01
C ARG A 100 -1.44 -5.59 -1.75
N TRP A 101 -0.30 -6.25 -1.60
CA TRP A 101 0.98 -5.59 -1.31
C TRP A 101 1.29 -4.43 -2.27
N LEU A 102 0.91 -4.53 -3.55
CA LEU A 102 1.06 -3.47 -4.54
C LEU A 102 0.34 -2.16 -4.13
N SER A 103 -0.80 -2.26 -3.42
CA SER A 103 -1.50 -1.08 -2.93
C SER A 103 -0.78 -0.37 -1.80
N LEU A 104 0.07 -1.07 -1.03
CA LEU A 104 0.90 -0.44 -0.01
C LEU A 104 2.03 0.36 -0.66
N GLU A 105 2.70 -0.21 -1.66
CA GLU A 105 3.76 0.47 -2.41
C GLU A 105 3.23 1.75 -3.06
N ILE A 106 2.12 1.67 -3.80
CA ILE A 106 1.46 2.83 -4.40
C ILE A 106 1.05 3.86 -3.33
N ALA A 107 0.52 3.40 -2.18
CA ALA A 107 0.12 4.32 -1.10
C ALA A 107 1.33 5.04 -0.48
N VAL A 108 2.45 4.33 -0.26
CA VAL A 108 3.69 4.91 0.25
C VAL A 108 4.25 5.92 -0.74
N SER A 109 4.38 5.55 -2.01
CA SER A 109 4.92 6.44 -3.04
C SER A 109 4.12 7.73 -3.15
N ARG A 110 2.78 7.64 -3.25
CA ARG A 110 1.91 8.83 -3.28
C ARG A 110 1.99 9.70 -2.03
N ILE A 111 2.25 9.11 -0.86
CA ILE A 111 2.42 9.87 0.39
C ILE A 111 3.78 10.57 0.41
N VAL A 112 4.84 9.91 -0.08
CA VAL A 112 6.19 10.49 -0.13
C VAL A 112 6.24 11.62 -1.15
N ASP A 113 5.72 11.41 -2.36
CA ASP A 113 5.67 12.42 -3.43
C ASP A 113 4.95 13.70 -3.00
N GLN A 114 3.94 13.58 -2.13
CA GLN A 114 3.10 14.67 -1.67
C GLN A 114 3.35 15.05 -0.20
N TRP A 115 4.51 14.65 0.35
CA TRP A 115 4.77 14.75 1.79
C TRP A 115 4.67 16.19 2.31
N THR A 116 5.19 17.15 1.54
CA THR A 116 5.24 18.57 1.93
C THR A 116 3.84 19.18 1.97
N GLU A 117 3.01 18.87 0.99
CA GLU A 117 1.63 19.33 0.83
C GLU A 117 0.73 18.70 1.88
N LEU A 118 0.89 17.40 2.14
CA LEU A 118 0.17 16.69 3.20
C LEU A 118 0.52 17.28 4.58
N LYS A 119 1.80 17.57 4.84
CA LYS A 119 2.22 18.25 6.07
C LYS A 119 1.56 19.63 6.21
N ALA A 120 1.57 20.44 5.15
CA ALA A 120 0.92 21.75 5.14
C ALA A 120 -0.60 21.64 5.36
N HIS A 121 -1.24 20.65 4.75
CA HIS A 121 -2.65 20.36 4.91
C HIS A 121 -3.01 20.04 6.37
N PHE A 122 -2.26 19.13 7.01
CA PHE A 122 -2.52 18.77 8.40
C PHE A 122 -2.18 19.90 9.38
N GLU A 123 -1.21 20.75 9.07
CA GLU A 123 -0.92 21.98 9.82
C GLU A 123 -2.10 22.95 9.78
N MET A 124 -2.70 23.15 8.61
CA MET A 124 -3.90 23.98 8.48
C MET A 124 -5.08 23.33 9.20
N ALA A 125 -5.32 22.03 8.94
CA ALA A 125 -6.44 21.29 9.51
C ALA A 125 -6.41 21.26 11.04
N ARG A 126 -5.24 21.12 11.69
CA ARG A 126 -5.18 21.15 13.17
C ARG A 126 -5.49 22.52 13.78
N ARG A 127 -5.37 23.60 13.00
CA ARG A 127 -5.65 24.98 13.45
C ARG A 127 -7.09 25.36 13.21
N THR A 128 -7.68 24.91 12.10
CA THR A 128 -9.04 25.25 11.68
C THR A 128 -10.08 24.27 12.22
N GLU A 129 -9.82 22.97 12.09
CA GLU A 129 -10.64 21.92 12.66
C GLU A 129 -10.09 21.64 14.07
N LYS A 130 -10.90 21.81 15.12
CA LYS A 130 -10.56 21.36 16.49
C LYS A 130 -10.53 19.83 16.58
N CYS A 131 -9.79 19.18 15.68
CA CYS A 131 -9.75 17.75 15.46
C CYS A 131 -8.42 17.21 15.97
N TYR A 132 -8.49 16.38 17.01
CA TYR A 132 -7.30 15.71 17.55
C TYR A 132 -6.57 14.87 16.50
N TRP A 133 -7.32 14.28 15.57
CA TRP A 133 -6.78 13.45 14.51
C TRP A 133 -5.84 14.21 13.56
N ALA A 134 -6.19 15.45 13.20
CA ALA A 134 -5.32 16.32 12.41
C ALA A 134 -4.01 16.64 13.16
N LYS A 135 -4.10 16.87 14.48
CA LYS A 135 -2.92 17.12 15.33
C LYS A 135 -1.99 15.91 15.38
N VAL A 136 -2.54 14.70 15.51
CA VAL A 136 -1.75 13.46 15.50
C VAL A 136 -1.05 13.28 14.16
N LEU A 137 -1.78 13.38 13.05
CA LEU A 137 -1.20 13.25 11.71
C LEU A 137 -0.13 14.30 11.45
N TYR A 138 -0.38 15.58 11.78
CA TYR A 138 0.63 16.62 11.65
C TYR A 138 1.92 16.28 12.41
N GLY A 139 1.84 15.84 13.67
CA GLY A 139 3.02 15.45 14.44
C GLY A 139 3.80 14.27 13.83
N MET A 140 3.11 13.38 13.12
CA MET A 140 3.75 12.29 12.39
C MET A 140 4.43 12.76 11.10
N TYR A 141 3.84 13.72 10.37
CA TYR A 141 4.44 14.35 9.18
C TYR A 141 5.59 15.31 9.53
N GLU A 142 5.60 15.86 10.74
CA GLU A 142 6.70 16.70 11.25
C GLU A 142 7.95 15.86 11.55
N ASN A 143 7.77 14.61 11.98
CA ASN A 143 8.85 13.71 12.31
C ASN A 143 9.59 13.21 11.05
N GLN A 144 10.81 13.73 10.84
CA GLN A 144 11.67 13.36 9.72
C GLN A 144 12.11 11.89 9.71
N ILE A 145 12.09 11.21 10.86
CA ILE A 145 12.38 9.78 10.93
C ILE A 145 11.30 9.00 10.17
N ASN A 146 10.03 9.41 10.27
CA ASN A 146 8.95 8.75 9.54
C ASN A 146 9.13 8.89 8.02
N LEU A 147 9.48 10.09 7.56
CA LEU A 147 9.81 10.33 6.14
C LEU A 147 10.99 9.46 5.70
N GLY A 148 12.07 9.43 6.49
CA GLY A 148 13.26 8.62 6.19
C GLY A 148 12.95 7.12 6.04
N TYR A 149 12.09 6.57 6.90
CA TYR A 149 11.66 5.18 6.76
C TYR A 149 10.80 4.93 5.51
N LEU A 150 9.90 5.85 5.17
CA LEU A 150 9.06 5.71 3.97
C LEU A 150 9.89 5.83 2.68
N LEU A 151 10.86 6.74 2.64
CA LEU A 151 11.83 6.86 1.55
C LEU A 151 12.68 5.59 1.38
N PHE A 152 13.13 5.01 2.50
CA PHE A 152 13.83 3.72 2.47
C PHE A 152 12.96 2.61 1.87
N PHE A 153 11.67 2.57 2.25
CA PHE A 153 10.72 1.58 1.76
C PHE A 153 10.39 1.75 0.26
N GLU A 154 10.29 2.99 -0.20
CA GLU A 154 10.09 3.32 -1.62
C GLU A 154 11.31 2.96 -2.48
N ALA A 155 12.52 3.29 -2.02
CA ALA A 155 13.76 2.98 -2.72
C ALA A 155 14.01 1.47 -2.88
N ASP A 156 13.58 0.65 -1.91
CA ASP A 156 13.61 -0.81 -2.03
C ASP A 156 12.59 -1.36 -3.03
N SER A 157 11.45 -0.67 -3.18
CA SER A 157 10.39 -1.09 -4.10
C SER A 157 10.75 -0.82 -5.56
N GLY A 158 11.39 0.31 -5.86
CA GLY A 158 11.80 0.72 -7.22
C GLY A 158 12.93 -0.12 -7.83
N ARG A 159 13.72 -0.85 -7.02
CA ARG A 159 14.81 -1.71 -7.51
C ARG A 159 14.34 -3.04 -8.13
N CYS A 160 13.08 -3.43 -7.91
CA CYS A 160 12.53 -4.68 -8.43
C CYS A 160 11.90 -4.55 -9.82
N SER A 161 11.67 -3.35 -10.35
CA SER A 161 11.01 -3.13 -11.65
C SER A 161 11.94 -3.05 -12.86
N GLU A 162 13.27 -3.10 -12.66
CA GLU A 162 14.28 -3.05 -13.74
C GLU A 162 14.97 -4.41 -14.01
N GLY A 163 14.44 -5.51 -13.45
CA GLY A 163 14.99 -6.87 -13.59
C GLY A 163 14.23 -7.78 -14.54
#